data_AF-A0AAE0IUZ6-F1
#
_entry.id   AF-A0AAE0IUZ6-F1
#
_cell.length_a   1.000
_cell.length_b   1.000
_cell.length_c   1.000
_cell.angle_alpha   90.00
_cell.angle_beta   90.00
_cell.angle_gamma   90.00
#
_symmetry.space_group_name_H-M   'P 1'
#
loop_
_entity.id
_entity.type
_entity.pdbx_description
1 polymer ?
#
loop_
_entity_poly.entity_id
_entity_poly.type
_entity_poly.pdbx_seq_one_letter_code
_entity_poly.pdbx_strand_id
1 'polypeptide(L)'
;MSKDALSNSRMFKVDIFSASQRDEEVAAMLNRHLWWHKSNQPDNFVSWISSLLYAVQYMLYCFNRSKRQFSLDQIQLLMVDTTLFPSREILFMEDVDLINIYAEFGQPPQASQSKYNGNSLGQEKTLAKLARMRSGLYLFGEYLSQGALRVEGKCKSITLEALIGRGLFSLRHDFLGSPALGPDAKENSGWAKEVVKLREVFAESGRREPVTASIFHAALGITEGFESPLRLPFVIYFLSLYPRRLDNTLRLLFEGHFTVRKLRKVATYLAPESKGKAEDIR
;
A
#
# COMPACT_ATOMS: atom_id res chain seq x y z
N MET A 1 3.77 -12.44 6.30
CA MET A 1 3.61 -13.89 6.05
C MET A 1 2.14 -14.16 5.77
N SER A 2 1.81 -15.12 4.90
CA SER A 2 0.42 -15.50 4.61
C SER A 2 -0.22 -16.23 5.78
N LYS A 3 -1.55 -16.34 5.80
CA LYS A 3 -2.28 -17.11 6.81
C LYS A 3 -1.84 -18.58 6.81
N ASP A 4 -1.62 -19.14 5.63
CA ASP A 4 -1.15 -20.51 5.47
C ASP A 4 0.29 -20.68 5.98
N ALA A 5 1.15 -19.68 5.79
CA ALA A 5 2.51 -19.70 6.35
C ALA A 5 2.51 -19.61 7.88
N LEU A 6 1.66 -18.76 8.47
CA LEU A 6 1.53 -18.62 9.92
C LEU A 6 0.99 -19.88 10.60
N SER A 7 0.10 -20.62 9.92
CA SER A 7 -0.44 -21.89 10.40
C SER A 7 0.40 -23.11 10.05
N ASN A 8 1.58 -22.91 9.42
CA ASN A 8 2.45 -23.97 8.91
C ASN A 8 1.71 -24.98 7.99
N SER A 9 0.71 -24.50 7.25
CA SER A 9 -0.08 -25.27 6.30
C SER A 9 0.75 -25.66 5.08
N ARG A 10 0.59 -26.88 4.54
CA ARG A 10 1.31 -27.28 3.31
C ARG A 10 1.07 -26.32 2.12
N MET A 11 -0.05 -25.61 2.14
CA MET A 11 -0.43 -24.65 1.10
C MET A 11 0.56 -23.49 0.95
N PHE A 12 1.34 -23.13 1.98
CA PHE A 12 2.25 -21.99 1.85
C PHE A 12 3.42 -22.20 0.87
N LYS A 13 3.68 -23.47 0.50
CA LYS A 13 4.72 -23.85 -0.48
C LYS A 13 4.18 -24.07 -1.88
N VAL A 14 2.86 -23.99 -2.06
CA VAL A 14 2.20 -24.22 -3.34
C VAL A 14 2.22 -22.94 -4.14
N ASP A 15 2.74 -23.01 -5.37
CA ASP A 15 2.50 -21.96 -6.35
C ASP A 15 1.05 -22.05 -6.82
N ILE A 16 0.24 -21.10 -6.34
CA ILE A 16 -1.21 -21.09 -6.62
C ILE A 16 -1.52 -20.73 -8.07
N PHE A 17 -0.55 -20.24 -8.84
CA PHE A 17 -0.70 -19.94 -10.27
C PHE A 17 -0.11 -21.04 -11.17
N SER A 18 0.33 -22.15 -10.58
CA SER A 18 0.81 -23.29 -11.36
C SER A 18 -0.33 -23.93 -12.17
N ALA A 19 0.00 -24.52 -13.33
CA ALA A 19 -0.94 -25.20 -14.22
C ALA A 19 -1.71 -26.38 -13.56
N SER A 20 -1.36 -26.75 -12.34
CA SER A 20 -2.06 -27.78 -11.56
C SER A 20 -3.28 -27.25 -10.79
N GLN A 21 -3.42 -25.94 -10.65
CA GLN A 21 -4.51 -25.30 -9.93
C GLN A 21 -5.67 -24.98 -10.89
N ARG A 22 -6.90 -25.08 -10.40
CA ARG A 22 -8.08 -24.69 -11.16
C ARG A 22 -8.31 -23.18 -11.02
N ASP A 23 -8.61 -22.50 -12.12
CA ASP A 23 -8.79 -21.05 -12.13
C ASP A 23 -9.90 -20.59 -11.18
N GLU A 24 -10.96 -21.37 -10.99
CA GLU A 24 -12.02 -21.07 -10.03
C GLU A 24 -11.55 -21.12 -8.57
N GLU A 25 -10.60 -22.01 -8.25
CA GLU A 25 -10.03 -22.11 -6.90
C GLU A 25 -9.15 -20.90 -6.59
N VAL A 26 -8.34 -20.48 -7.57
CA VAL A 26 -7.52 -19.28 -7.50
C VAL A 26 -8.39 -18.04 -7.37
N ALA A 27 -9.40 -17.89 -8.24
CA ALA A 27 -10.35 -16.79 -8.21
C ALA A 27 -11.11 -16.72 -6.87
N ALA A 28 -11.54 -17.87 -6.34
CA ALA A 28 -12.20 -17.92 -5.04
C ALA A 28 -11.26 -17.52 -3.88
N MET A 29 -10.00 -17.93 -3.91
CA MET A 29 -9.00 -17.54 -2.91
C MET A 29 -8.72 -16.03 -3.00
N LEU A 30 -8.46 -15.52 -4.20
CA LEU A 30 -8.21 -14.11 -4.48
C LEU A 30 -9.39 -13.23 -4.01
N ASN A 31 -10.62 -13.63 -4.34
CA ASN A 31 -11.81 -12.90 -3.93
C ASN A 31 -11.95 -12.83 -2.41
N ARG A 32 -11.73 -13.95 -1.71
CA ARG A 32 -11.77 -13.97 -0.23
C ARG A 32 -10.69 -13.08 0.37
N HIS A 33 -9.47 -13.14 -0.17
CA HIS A 33 -8.32 -12.39 0.31
C HIS A 33 -8.56 -10.87 0.20
N LEU A 34 -8.88 -10.39 -1.00
CA LEU A 34 -9.02 -8.95 -1.29
C LEU A 34 -10.23 -8.31 -0.60
N TRP A 35 -11.29 -9.08 -0.35
CA TRP A 35 -12.44 -8.61 0.44
C TRP A 35 -12.28 -8.79 1.96
N TRP A 36 -11.13 -9.30 2.40
CA TRP A 36 -10.83 -9.68 3.79
C TRP A 36 -11.94 -10.51 4.43
N HIS A 37 -12.44 -11.51 3.69
CA HIS A 37 -13.45 -12.43 4.21
C HIS A 37 -12.83 -13.29 5.29
N LYS A 38 -13.40 -13.22 6.50
CA LYS A 38 -13.08 -14.18 7.56
C LYS A 38 -13.51 -15.57 7.09
N SER A 39 -12.53 -16.41 6.81
CA SER A 39 -12.75 -17.76 6.34
C SER A 39 -11.73 -18.70 6.94
N ASN A 40 -12.15 -19.94 7.24
CA ASN A 40 -11.23 -21.01 7.63
C ASN A 40 -10.54 -21.66 6.42
N GLN A 41 -10.93 -21.28 5.19
CA GLN A 41 -10.30 -21.76 3.97
C GLN A 41 -8.82 -21.34 3.87
N PRO A 42 -8.01 -22.07 3.09
CA PRO A 42 -6.64 -21.68 2.77
C PRO A 42 -6.59 -20.28 2.16
N ASP A 43 -5.54 -19.56 2.53
CA ASP A 43 -5.18 -18.25 1.99
C ASP A 43 -3.67 -18.11 2.00
N ASN A 44 -3.08 -18.30 0.81
CA ASN A 44 -1.65 -18.23 0.61
C ASN A 44 -1.16 -16.83 0.21
N PHE A 45 -2.03 -15.83 0.13
CA PHE A 45 -1.64 -14.49 -0.27
C PHE A 45 -1.13 -13.64 0.90
N VAL A 46 -0.29 -12.66 0.57
CA VAL A 46 0.11 -11.55 1.44
C VAL A 46 -0.08 -10.26 0.66
N SER A 47 -0.92 -9.37 1.17
CA SER A 47 -1.05 -8.01 0.64
C SER A 47 0.14 -7.14 1.01
N TRP A 48 0.64 -6.43 0.01
CA TRP A 48 1.62 -5.35 0.09
C TRP A 48 1.01 -4.11 -0.55
N ILE A 49 1.51 -2.93 -0.20
CA ILE A 49 0.97 -1.67 -0.69
C ILE A 49 2.10 -0.74 -1.11
N SER A 50 1.98 -0.13 -2.30
CA SER A 50 2.92 0.89 -2.77
C SER A 50 2.50 2.31 -2.39
N SER A 51 1.21 2.53 -2.12
CA SER A 51 0.66 3.81 -1.65
C SER A 51 0.92 4.04 -0.17
N LEU A 52 1.91 4.89 0.14
CA LEU A 52 2.22 5.30 1.52
C LEU A 52 1.03 6.00 2.20
N LEU A 53 0.27 6.81 1.46
CA LEU A 53 -0.95 7.45 1.98
C LEU A 53 -1.95 6.42 2.50
N TYR A 54 -2.16 5.35 1.73
CA TYR A 54 -3.07 4.27 2.10
C TYR A 54 -2.53 3.48 3.30
N ALA A 55 -1.24 3.17 3.31
CA ALA A 55 -0.60 2.47 4.43
C ALA A 55 -0.74 3.25 5.76
N VAL A 56 -0.41 4.54 5.75
CA VAL A 56 -0.52 5.38 6.95
C VAL A 56 -1.98 5.51 7.41
N GLN A 57 -2.91 5.76 6.49
CA GLN A 57 -4.33 5.84 6.84
C GLN A 57 -4.86 4.52 7.40
N TYR A 58 -4.39 3.38 6.87
CA TYR A 58 -4.71 2.06 7.39
C TYR A 58 -4.14 1.86 8.80
N MET A 59 -2.90 2.27 9.07
CA MET A 59 -2.31 2.21 10.41
C MET A 59 -3.11 3.01 11.44
N LEU A 60 -3.51 4.24 11.09
CA LEU A 60 -4.35 5.10 11.96
C LEU A 60 -5.73 4.44 12.20
N TYR A 61 -6.32 3.86 11.16
CA TYR A 61 -7.57 3.09 11.27
C TYR A 61 -7.42 1.87 12.18
N CYS A 62 -6.36 1.08 12.00
CA CYS A 62 -6.05 -0.09 12.83
C CYS A 62 -5.89 0.32 14.30
N PHE A 63 -5.10 1.36 14.57
CA PHE A 63 -4.93 1.88 15.92
C PHE A 63 -6.28 2.24 16.54
N ASN A 64 -7.11 3.00 15.82
CA ASN A 64 -8.39 3.44 16.37
C ASN A 64 -9.39 2.30 16.62
N ARG A 65 -9.52 1.39 15.65
CA ARG A 65 -10.38 0.20 15.78
C ARG A 65 -9.92 -0.71 16.91
N SER A 66 -8.61 -0.80 17.11
CA SER A 66 -7.96 -1.68 18.07
C SER A 66 -7.42 -0.93 19.29
N LYS A 67 -7.97 0.25 19.65
CA LYS A 67 -7.54 1.04 20.84
C LYS A 67 -7.50 0.26 22.16
N ARG A 68 -8.15 -0.90 22.21
CA ARG A 68 -8.16 -1.83 23.34
C ARG A 68 -7.17 -3.00 23.25
N GLN A 69 -6.52 -3.18 22.09
CA GLN A 69 -5.72 -4.36 21.76
C GLN A 69 -4.27 -4.02 21.41
N PHE A 70 -4.01 -2.88 20.77
CA PHE A 70 -2.65 -2.51 20.35
C PHE A 70 -2.29 -1.07 20.74
N SER A 71 -1.09 -0.87 21.28
CA SER A 71 -0.49 0.45 21.50
C SER A 71 0.21 0.97 20.23
N LEU A 72 0.57 2.27 20.22
CA LEU A 72 1.16 2.93 19.04
C LEU A 72 2.52 2.33 18.62
N ASP A 73 3.29 1.79 19.57
CA ASP A 73 4.58 1.13 19.33
C ASP A 73 4.43 -0.29 18.73
N GLN A 74 3.24 -0.88 18.82
CA GLN A 74 2.95 -2.24 18.31
C GLN A 74 2.49 -2.25 16.84
N ILE A 75 2.12 -1.10 16.28
CA ILE A 75 1.73 -0.98 14.86
C ILE A 75 2.91 -0.44 14.08
N GLN A 76 3.37 -1.19 13.09
CA GLN A 76 4.59 -0.88 12.34
C GLN A 76 4.33 -0.77 10.84
N LEU A 77 4.95 0.21 10.21
CA LEU A 77 5.08 0.32 8.77
C LEU A 77 6.36 -0.41 8.35
N LEU A 78 6.21 -1.45 7.53
CA LEU A 78 7.33 -2.17 6.92
C LEU A 78 7.60 -1.61 5.52
N MET A 79 8.79 -1.07 5.33
CA MET A 79 9.26 -0.59 4.04
C MET A 79 10.27 -1.59 3.47
N VAL A 80 9.89 -2.26 2.39
CA VAL A 80 10.65 -3.36 1.78
C VAL A 80 11.54 -2.82 0.66
N ASP A 81 12.82 -3.21 0.67
CA ASP A 81 13.74 -2.97 -0.44
C ASP A 81 13.63 -4.11 -1.45
N THR A 82 12.85 -3.88 -2.50
CA THR A 82 12.62 -4.86 -3.57
C THR A 82 13.88 -5.21 -4.35
N THR A 83 14.94 -4.38 -4.29
CA THR A 83 16.22 -4.65 -4.98
C THR A 83 17.06 -5.72 -4.29
N LEU A 84 16.75 -6.03 -3.02
CA LEU A 84 17.41 -7.09 -2.25
C LEU A 84 16.77 -8.48 -2.47
N PHE A 85 15.83 -8.56 -3.41
CA PHE A 85 15.22 -9.81 -3.80
C PHE A 85 15.80 -10.32 -5.13
N PRO A 86 15.86 -11.65 -5.33
CA PRO A 86 16.40 -12.23 -6.56
C PRO A 86 15.62 -11.77 -7.79
N SER A 87 16.31 -11.21 -8.80
CA SER A 87 15.69 -10.61 -9.99
C SER A 87 14.93 -11.58 -10.90
N ARG A 88 14.97 -12.89 -10.61
CA ARG A 88 14.30 -13.96 -11.38
C ARG A 88 13.06 -14.51 -10.69
N GLU A 89 12.71 -14.00 -9.51
CA GLU A 89 11.51 -14.39 -8.77
C GLU A 89 10.46 -13.29 -8.93
N ILE A 90 9.32 -13.62 -9.55
CA ILE A 90 8.15 -12.73 -9.56
C ILE A 90 7.54 -12.79 -8.16
N LEU A 91 7.92 -11.85 -7.30
CA LEU A 91 7.54 -11.87 -5.88
C LEU A 91 6.28 -11.07 -5.58
N PHE A 92 5.96 -10.08 -6.42
CA PHE A 92 4.88 -9.14 -6.20
C PHE A 92 4.09 -8.98 -7.50
N MET A 93 2.83 -9.39 -7.48
CA MET A 93 1.90 -9.24 -8.60
C MET A 93 0.87 -8.16 -8.27
N GLU A 94 0.58 -7.26 -9.22
CA GLU A 94 -0.45 -6.24 -8.99
C GLU A 94 -1.83 -6.88 -8.78
N ASP A 95 -2.57 -6.38 -7.79
CA ASP A 95 -3.92 -6.89 -7.52
C ASP A 95 -4.83 -6.69 -8.74
N VAL A 96 -4.69 -5.56 -9.44
CA VAL A 96 -5.47 -5.23 -10.64
C VAL A 96 -5.27 -6.25 -11.75
N ASP A 97 -4.02 -6.67 -12.02
CA ASP A 97 -3.73 -7.67 -13.05
C ASP A 97 -4.38 -9.01 -12.70
N LEU A 98 -4.22 -9.46 -11.45
CA LEU A 98 -4.83 -10.70 -10.96
C LEU A 98 -6.35 -10.63 -10.97
N ILE A 99 -6.94 -9.51 -10.56
CA ILE A 99 -8.38 -9.29 -10.59
C ILE A 99 -8.89 -9.40 -12.04
N ASN A 100 -8.22 -8.75 -12.99
CA ASN A 100 -8.66 -8.72 -14.39
C ASN A 100 -8.56 -10.11 -15.03
N ILE A 101 -7.50 -10.87 -14.74
CA ILE A 101 -7.33 -12.25 -15.21
C ILE A 101 -8.41 -13.16 -14.61
N TYR A 102 -8.65 -13.07 -13.30
CA TYR A 102 -9.50 -14.03 -12.60
C TYR A 102 -10.98 -13.60 -12.46
N ALA A 103 -11.35 -12.43 -12.97
CA ALA A 103 -12.70 -11.87 -12.82
C ALA A 103 -13.79 -12.77 -13.39
N GLU A 104 -13.52 -13.46 -14.51
CA GLU A 104 -14.49 -14.33 -15.19
C GLU A 104 -14.73 -15.66 -14.47
N PHE A 105 -13.74 -16.14 -13.72
CA PHE A 105 -13.83 -17.38 -12.93
C PHE A 105 -14.43 -17.15 -11.54
N GLY A 106 -14.55 -15.89 -11.11
CA GLY A 106 -15.14 -15.50 -9.85
C GLY A 106 -16.65 -15.71 -9.83
N GLN A 107 -17.11 -16.94 -9.55
CA GLN A 107 -18.53 -17.16 -9.28
C GLN A 107 -18.99 -16.29 -8.09
N PRO A 108 -20.23 -15.76 -8.11
CA PRO A 108 -20.84 -15.22 -6.91
C PRO A 108 -20.70 -16.25 -5.79
N PRO A 109 -20.31 -15.87 -4.56
CA PRO A 109 -20.34 -16.81 -3.46
C PRO A 109 -21.73 -17.43 -3.43
N GLN A 110 -21.86 -18.76 -3.61
CA GLN A 110 -23.12 -19.43 -3.35
C GLN A 110 -23.59 -18.93 -2.00
N ALA A 111 -24.81 -18.38 -1.94
CA ALA A 111 -25.32 -17.55 -0.87
C ALA A 111 -25.14 -18.19 0.52
N SER A 112 -23.93 -18.11 1.08
CA SER A 112 -23.72 -18.37 2.48
C SER A 112 -24.34 -17.16 3.14
N GLN A 113 -25.48 -17.38 3.80
CA GLN A 113 -26.21 -16.40 4.60
C GLN A 113 -25.38 -15.96 5.82
N SER A 114 -24.18 -15.43 5.60
CA SER A 114 -23.49 -14.63 6.59
C SER A 114 -24.24 -13.31 6.65
N LYS A 115 -25.27 -13.26 7.51
CA LYS A 115 -25.92 -12.02 7.96
C LYS A 115 -24.85 -11.14 8.59
N TYR A 116 -24.18 -10.33 7.78
CA TYR A 116 -23.49 -9.15 8.28
C TYR A 116 -24.57 -8.10 8.56
N ASN A 117 -24.73 -7.80 9.85
CA ASN A 117 -25.69 -6.88 10.47
C ASN A 117 -26.27 -5.79 9.54
N GLY A 118 -27.55 -5.96 9.22
CA GLY A 118 -28.54 -4.88 9.34
C GLY A 118 -28.77 -3.94 8.17
N ASN A 119 -27.97 -3.95 7.09
CA ASN A 119 -28.25 -3.12 5.92
C ASN A 119 -28.39 -3.96 4.65
N SER A 120 -29.64 -4.23 4.28
CA SER A 120 -30.05 -4.82 3.01
C SER A 120 -29.72 -3.90 1.84
N LEU A 121 -28.50 -4.06 1.31
CA LEU A 121 -28.12 -3.83 -0.08
C LEU A 121 -27.08 -4.90 -0.38
N GLY A 122 -27.57 -6.11 -0.68
CA GLY A 122 -26.76 -7.27 -1.05
C GLY A 122 -25.98 -7.00 -2.34
N GLN A 123 -24.87 -6.29 -2.24
CA GLN A 123 -23.93 -6.15 -3.34
C GLN A 123 -22.90 -7.26 -3.19
N GLU A 124 -23.00 -8.26 -4.06
CA GLU A 124 -22.07 -9.37 -4.10
C GLU A 124 -20.61 -8.86 -4.13
N LYS A 125 -19.82 -9.34 -3.18
CA LYS A 125 -18.39 -9.07 -3.09
C LYS A 125 -17.68 -10.02 -4.06
N THR A 126 -17.62 -9.63 -5.32
CA THR A 126 -17.01 -10.39 -6.43
C THR A 126 -15.75 -9.72 -6.95
N LEU A 127 -14.94 -10.46 -7.72
CA LEU A 127 -13.77 -9.91 -8.43
C LEU A 127 -14.19 -8.90 -9.50
N ALA A 128 -15.27 -9.15 -10.24
CA ALA A 128 -15.80 -8.19 -11.21
C ALA A 128 -16.16 -6.83 -10.57
N LYS A 129 -16.69 -6.85 -9.34
CA LYS A 129 -16.94 -5.62 -8.57
C LYS A 129 -15.63 -4.93 -8.17
N LEU A 130 -14.62 -5.69 -7.72
CA LEU A 130 -13.31 -5.13 -7.43
C LEU A 130 -12.66 -4.52 -8.67
N ALA A 131 -12.75 -5.18 -9.83
CA ALA A 131 -12.23 -4.67 -11.11
C ALA A 131 -12.78 -3.27 -11.41
N ARG A 132 -14.10 -3.10 -11.29
CA ARG A 132 -14.77 -1.79 -11.46
C ARG A 132 -14.39 -0.76 -10.40
N MET A 133 -14.11 -1.18 -9.16
CA MET A 133 -13.65 -0.26 -8.12
C MET A 133 -12.21 0.19 -8.38
N ARG A 134 -11.34 -0.73 -8.78
CA ARG A 134 -9.92 -0.52 -9.08
C ARG A 134 -9.68 0.27 -10.37
N SER A 135 -10.61 0.24 -11.32
CA SER A 135 -10.56 1.10 -12.52
C SER A 135 -10.87 2.57 -12.24
N GLY A 136 -11.22 2.93 -11.00
CA GLY A 136 -11.52 4.30 -10.60
C GLY A 136 -10.81 4.71 -9.31
N LEU A 137 -11.55 5.37 -8.42
CA LEU A 137 -11.00 6.05 -7.24
C LEU A 137 -10.34 5.11 -6.22
N TYR A 138 -10.66 3.81 -6.25
CA TYR A 138 -10.19 2.82 -5.28
C TYR A 138 -8.93 2.06 -5.74
N LEU A 139 -8.17 2.59 -6.70
CA LEU A 139 -6.84 2.07 -7.04
C LEU A 139 -5.86 2.38 -5.90
N PHE A 140 -5.46 1.36 -5.15
CA PHE A 140 -4.61 1.55 -3.96
C PHE A 140 -3.14 1.19 -4.19
N GLY A 141 -2.80 0.54 -5.30
CA GLY A 141 -1.44 0.05 -5.55
C GLY A 141 -1.11 -1.15 -4.68
N GLU A 142 -2.07 -2.07 -4.55
CA GLU A 142 -1.90 -3.30 -3.79
C GLU A 142 -1.17 -4.33 -4.66
N TYR A 143 -0.20 -5.02 -4.06
CA TYR A 143 0.53 -6.12 -4.68
C TYR A 143 0.36 -7.36 -3.82
N LEU A 144 0.29 -8.52 -4.44
CA LEU A 144 0.20 -9.80 -3.77
C LEU A 144 1.49 -10.59 -3.93
N SER A 145 1.98 -11.14 -2.82
CA SER A 145 2.97 -12.22 -2.83
C SER A 145 2.33 -13.51 -2.31
N GLN A 146 3.00 -14.65 -2.48
CA GLN A 146 2.57 -15.92 -1.91
C GLN A 146 3.46 -16.36 -0.73
N GLY A 147 2.89 -17.14 0.17
CA GLY A 147 3.63 -17.87 1.20
C GLY A 147 4.32 -17.00 2.25
N ALA A 148 5.54 -17.40 2.61
CA ALA A 148 6.36 -16.76 3.61
C ALA A 148 7.46 -15.90 2.94
N LEU A 149 7.14 -14.66 2.58
CA LEU A 149 8.17 -13.73 2.14
C LEU A 149 9.09 -13.39 3.32
N ARG A 150 10.35 -13.83 3.24
CA ARG A 150 11.40 -13.49 4.21
C ARG A 150 11.90 -12.08 3.96
N VAL A 151 11.40 -11.13 4.74
CA VAL A 151 11.76 -9.71 4.67
C VAL A 151 12.85 -9.30 5.67
N GLU A 152 13.29 -10.21 6.54
CA GLU A 152 14.39 -9.96 7.47
C GLU A 152 15.66 -9.54 6.72
N GLY A 153 16.29 -8.46 7.18
CA GLY A 153 17.43 -7.82 6.49
C GLY A 153 17.10 -7.13 5.17
N LYS A 154 15.85 -7.21 4.69
CA LYS A 154 15.36 -6.63 3.42
C LYS A 154 14.31 -5.55 3.61
N CYS A 155 13.96 -5.22 4.85
CA CYS A 155 13.05 -4.15 5.18
C CYS A 155 13.57 -3.28 6.31
N LYS A 156 13.06 -2.06 6.37
CA LYS A 156 13.14 -1.21 7.57
C LYS A 156 11.74 -1.04 8.13
N SER A 157 11.63 -1.02 9.44
CA SER A 157 10.36 -0.79 10.14
C SER A 157 10.36 0.55 10.84
N ILE A 158 9.18 1.15 10.98
CA ILE A 158 8.96 2.30 11.84
C ILE A 158 7.60 2.15 12.54
N THR A 159 7.57 2.39 13.85
CA THR A 159 6.33 2.33 14.63
C THR A 159 5.43 3.52 14.32
N LEU A 160 4.12 3.37 14.54
CA LEU A 160 3.18 4.49 14.42
C LEU A 160 3.51 5.60 15.42
N GLU A 161 3.95 5.24 16.63
CA GLU A 161 4.46 6.19 17.63
C GLU A 161 5.61 7.02 17.07
N ALA A 162 6.64 6.38 16.52
CA ALA A 162 7.80 7.07 15.96
C ALA A 162 7.43 7.94 14.75
N LEU A 163 6.52 7.47 13.88
CA LEU A 163 6.02 8.27 12.77
C LEU A 163 5.38 9.57 13.27
N ILE A 164 4.49 9.48 14.27
CA ILE A 164 3.82 10.64 14.87
C ILE A 164 4.85 11.56 15.53
N GLY A 165 5.69 11.01 16.41
CA GLY A 165 6.70 11.76 17.16
C GLY A 165 7.74 12.46 16.29
N ARG A 166 8.00 11.94 15.08
CA ARG A 166 8.95 12.52 14.10
C ARG A 166 8.29 13.45 13.08
N GLY A 167 7.01 13.76 13.23
CA GLY A 167 6.34 14.82 12.47
C GLY A 167 5.45 14.34 11.33
N LEU A 168 4.84 13.15 11.41
CA LEU A 168 3.84 12.70 10.43
C LEU A 168 2.76 13.76 10.17
N PHE A 169 2.25 14.40 11.23
CA PHE A 169 1.22 15.43 11.11
C PHE A 169 1.76 16.77 10.56
N SER A 170 3.07 17.01 10.63
CA SER A 170 3.71 18.12 9.92
C SER A 170 3.78 17.87 8.41
N LEU A 171 3.95 16.61 7.99
CA LEU A 171 3.92 16.23 6.59
C LEU A 171 2.50 16.22 6.01
N ARG A 172 1.50 15.96 6.84
CA ARG A 172 0.12 15.86 6.40
C ARG A 172 -0.85 16.13 7.55
N HIS A 173 -1.29 17.38 7.66
CA HIS A 173 -2.08 17.86 8.79
C HIS A 173 -3.53 17.32 8.80
N ASP A 174 -4.10 17.05 7.63
CA ASP A 174 -5.47 16.52 7.48
C ASP A 174 -5.65 15.10 8.06
N PHE A 175 -4.55 14.40 8.38
CA PHE A 175 -4.62 13.17 9.18
C PHE A 175 -5.15 13.40 10.60
N LEU A 176 -4.90 14.56 11.22
CA LEU A 176 -5.41 14.90 12.56
C LEU A 176 -6.94 14.97 12.60
N GLY A 177 -7.54 15.45 11.49
CA GLY A 177 -8.99 15.56 11.33
C GLY A 177 -9.65 14.28 10.81
N SER A 178 -8.88 13.19 10.62
CA SER A 178 -9.43 11.96 10.08
C SER A 178 -10.58 11.46 10.97
N PRO A 179 -11.75 11.12 10.39
CA PRO A 179 -12.83 10.46 11.13
C PRO A 179 -12.36 9.16 11.82
N ALA A 180 -11.25 8.59 11.34
CA ALA A 180 -10.57 7.46 11.95
C ALA A 180 -9.83 7.81 13.26
N LEU A 181 -9.75 9.07 13.70
CA LEU A 181 -9.16 9.45 14.99
C LEU A 181 -10.20 10.04 15.96
N GLY A 182 -11.40 10.37 15.49
CA GLY A 182 -12.47 10.94 16.29
C GLY A 182 -13.15 9.95 17.24
N PRO A 183 -13.80 10.43 18.31
CA PRO A 183 -14.55 9.60 19.26
C PRO A 183 -15.75 8.88 18.60
N ASP A 184 -16.30 9.45 17.53
CA ASP A 184 -17.44 8.93 16.76
C ASP A 184 -17.03 8.11 15.54
N ALA A 185 -15.80 7.60 15.52
CA ALA A 185 -15.33 6.73 14.43
C ALA A 185 -16.23 5.49 14.33
N LYS A 186 -17.25 5.57 13.47
CA LYS A 186 -18.18 4.47 13.27
C LYS A 186 -17.38 3.26 12.81
N GLU A 187 -17.75 2.09 13.33
CA GLU A 187 -17.15 0.78 13.03
C GLU A 187 -17.07 0.49 11.51
N ASN A 188 -17.91 1.18 10.73
CA ASN A 188 -18.03 1.12 9.27
C ASN A 188 -17.56 2.38 8.51
N SER A 189 -16.90 3.33 9.15
CA SER A 189 -16.23 4.43 8.43
C SER A 189 -15.04 3.84 7.65
N GLY A 190 -15.26 3.56 6.37
CA GLY A 190 -14.27 2.89 5.53
C GLY A 190 -13.08 3.80 5.29
N TRP A 191 -11.94 3.48 5.93
CA TRP A 191 -10.64 4.14 5.72
C TRP A 191 -10.27 4.24 4.22
N ALA A 192 -10.69 3.28 3.39
CA ALA A 192 -10.54 3.33 1.93
C ALA A 192 -11.26 4.54 1.28
N LYS A 193 -12.45 4.90 1.75
CA LYS A 193 -13.15 6.12 1.32
C LYS A 193 -12.43 7.37 1.80
N GLU A 194 -11.82 7.31 2.97
CA GLU A 194 -11.03 8.42 3.49
C GLU A 194 -9.78 8.66 2.63
N VAL A 195 -9.10 7.60 2.20
CA VAL A 195 -8.00 7.72 1.23
C VAL A 195 -8.47 8.36 -0.09
N VAL A 196 -9.68 8.03 -0.57
CA VAL A 196 -10.24 8.69 -1.77
C VAL A 196 -10.37 10.20 -1.56
N LYS A 197 -10.95 10.64 -0.44
CA LYS A 197 -11.06 12.09 -0.12
C LYS A 197 -9.70 12.74 0.02
N LEU A 198 -8.78 12.10 0.73
CA LEU A 198 -7.41 12.55 0.91
C LEU A 198 -6.64 12.67 -0.43
N ARG A 199 -7.10 12.02 -1.50
CA ARG A 199 -6.54 12.16 -2.84
C ARG A 199 -7.14 13.31 -3.64
N GLU A 200 -8.30 13.86 -3.26
CA GLU A 200 -8.95 14.95 -3.99
C GLU A 200 -8.02 16.17 -4.12
N VAL A 201 -7.24 16.48 -3.07
CA VAL A 201 -6.25 17.57 -3.10
C VAL A 201 -5.18 17.41 -4.18
N PHE A 202 -4.91 16.19 -4.66
CA PHE A 202 -3.95 15.95 -5.75
C PHE A 202 -4.56 16.20 -7.14
N ALA A 203 -5.89 16.13 -7.27
CA ALA A 203 -6.60 16.42 -8.52
C ALA A 203 -6.84 17.93 -8.72
N GLU A 204 -6.78 18.71 -7.64
CA GLU A 204 -7.02 20.14 -7.69
C GLU A 204 -5.82 20.89 -8.29
N SER A 205 -6.03 21.41 -9.50
CA SER A 205 -5.04 22.21 -10.21
C SER A 205 -4.69 23.47 -9.41
N GLY A 206 -3.48 23.53 -8.86
CA GLY A 206 -2.93 24.71 -8.17
C GLY A 206 -2.69 24.57 -6.67
N ARG A 207 -3.24 23.55 -5.99
CA ARG A 207 -2.96 23.29 -4.57
C ARG A 207 -1.62 22.55 -4.39
N ARG A 208 -0.52 23.26 -4.62
CA ARG A 208 0.84 22.76 -4.31
C ARG A 208 1.46 23.58 -3.20
N GLU A 209 1.66 22.95 -2.05
CA GLU A 209 2.28 23.62 -0.91
C GLU A 209 3.82 23.66 -1.07
N PRO A 210 4.48 24.78 -0.73
CA PRO A 210 5.93 24.82 -0.66
C PRO A 210 6.44 23.87 0.44
N VAL A 211 7.61 23.26 0.20
CA VAL A 211 8.29 22.49 1.25
C VAL A 211 9.14 23.46 2.07
N THR A 212 8.73 23.68 3.32
CA THR A 212 9.54 24.43 4.29
C THR A 212 10.67 23.55 4.84
N ALA A 213 11.68 24.17 5.45
CA ALA A 213 12.74 23.43 6.14
C ALA A 213 12.17 22.49 7.21
N SER A 214 11.15 22.91 7.97
CA SER A 214 10.49 22.08 8.99
C SER A 214 9.85 20.82 8.40
N ILE A 215 9.10 20.96 7.29
CA ILE A 215 8.48 19.82 6.59
C ILE A 215 9.56 18.86 6.07
N PHE A 216 10.63 19.41 5.50
CA PHE A 216 11.76 18.61 5.01
C PHE A 216 12.47 17.87 6.14
N HIS A 217 12.70 18.52 7.28
CA HIS A 217 13.31 17.90 8.46
C HIS A 217 12.40 16.84 9.10
N ALA A 218 11.08 17.00 9.07
CA ALA A 218 10.16 15.94 9.48
C ALA A 218 10.31 14.68 8.61
N ALA A 219 10.38 14.84 7.28
CA ALA A 219 10.65 13.70 6.39
C ALA A 219 12.03 13.07 6.63
N LEU A 220 13.06 13.88 6.91
CA LEU A 220 14.39 13.38 7.27
C LEU A 220 14.43 12.64 8.61
N GLY A 221 13.69 13.13 9.61
CA GLY A 221 13.59 12.53 10.93
C GLY A 221 12.83 11.21 10.89
N ILE A 222 11.72 11.14 10.17
CA ILE A 222 10.99 9.89 9.92
C ILE A 222 11.91 8.85 9.27
N THR A 223 12.75 9.27 8.33
CA THR A 223 13.70 8.38 7.64
C THR A 223 15.05 8.24 8.35
N GLU A 224 15.15 8.67 9.61
CA GLU A 224 16.33 8.43 10.43
C GLU A 224 16.47 6.93 10.74
N GLY A 225 17.67 6.39 10.50
CA GLY A 225 17.96 4.95 10.57
C GLY A 225 17.81 4.21 9.24
N PHE A 226 17.29 4.87 8.20
CA PHE A 226 17.31 4.34 6.85
C PHE A 226 18.67 4.62 6.23
N GLU A 227 19.33 3.55 5.79
CA GLU A 227 20.65 3.64 5.19
C GLU A 227 20.57 4.06 3.71
N SER A 228 21.71 4.52 3.19
CA SER A 228 21.86 4.72 1.74
C SER A 228 21.85 3.36 1.03
N PRO A 229 21.15 3.19 -0.10
CA PRO A 229 20.56 4.23 -0.95
C PRO A 229 19.11 4.60 -0.65
N LEU A 230 18.43 3.90 0.26
CA LEU A 230 16.98 3.99 0.45
C LEU A 230 16.47 5.26 1.12
N ARG A 231 17.32 5.93 1.91
CA ARG A 231 16.92 7.15 2.63
C ARG A 231 16.33 8.22 1.71
N LEU A 232 16.94 8.47 0.56
CA LEU A 232 16.47 9.50 -0.38
C LEU A 232 15.10 9.17 -0.99
N PRO A 233 14.88 7.96 -1.57
CA PRO A 233 13.56 7.52 -1.97
C PRO A 233 12.51 7.69 -0.87
N PHE A 234 12.79 7.28 0.37
CA PHE A 234 11.80 7.40 1.43
C PHE A 234 11.51 8.85 1.83
N VAL A 235 12.49 9.75 1.83
CA VAL A 235 12.23 11.19 2.04
C VAL A 235 11.26 11.71 0.97
N ILE A 236 11.49 11.34 -0.30
CA ILE A 236 10.60 11.73 -1.40
C ILE A 236 9.19 11.14 -1.19
N TYR A 237 9.09 9.86 -0.83
CA TYR A 237 7.81 9.20 -0.55
C TYR A 237 7.03 9.91 0.58
N PHE A 238 7.70 10.25 1.68
CA PHE A 238 7.07 10.96 2.80
C PHE A 238 6.65 12.38 2.44
N LEU A 239 7.48 13.12 1.68
CA LEU A 239 7.09 14.43 1.15
C LEU A 239 5.89 14.33 0.18
N SER A 240 5.79 13.23 -0.56
CA SER A 240 4.71 12.96 -1.52
C SER A 240 3.37 12.61 -0.87
N LEU A 241 3.31 12.51 0.47
CA LEU A 241 2.04 12.38 1.19
C LEU A 241 1.08 13.53 0.92
N TYR A 242 1.58 14.69 0.46
CA TYR A 242 0.79 15.85 0.09
C TYR A 242 1.30 16.43 -1.23
N PRO A 243 0.46 17.10 -2.06
CA PRO A 243 0.94 17.78 -3.27
C PRO A 243 1.92 18.91 -2.92
N ARG A 244 3.21 18.68 -3.21
CA ARG A 244 4.29 19.65 -2.95
C ARG A 244 4.69 20.41 -4.21
N ARG A 245 5.08 21.67 -4.03
CA ARG A 245 5.65 22.49 -5.10
C ARG A 245 7.11 22.11 -5.33
N LEU A 246 7.45 21.81 -6.58
CA LEU A 246 8.83 21.60 -7.01
C LEU A 246 9.44 22.98 -7.32
N ASP A 247 10.11 23.58 -6.34
CA ASP A 247 10.76 24.88 -6.47
C ASP A 247 12.25 24.84 -6.07
N ASN A 248 12.93 25.98 -6.23
CA ASN A 248 14.34 26.11 -5.90
C ASN A 248 14.62 25.83 -4.41
N THR A 249 13.67 26.12 -3.51
CA THR A 249 13.83 25.83 -2.07
C THR A 249 13.94 24.33 -1.85
N LEU A 250 13.02 23.55 -2.42
CA LEU A 250 13.07 22.09 -2.32
C LEU A 250 14.39 21.54 -2.90
N ARG A 251 14.81 22.07 -4.06
CA ARG A 251 16.08 21.69 -4.68
C ARG A 251 17.28 21.96 -3.76
N LEU A 252 17.38 23.16 -3.19
CA LEU A 252 18.48 23.54 -2.28
C LEU A 252 18.49 22.68 -1.01
N LEU A 253 17.31 22.33 -0.46
CA LEU A 253 17.19 21.43 0.68
C LEU A 253 17.75 20.03 0.34
N PHE A 254 17.43 19.49 -0.83
CA PHE A 254 17.99 18.21 -1.29
C PHE A 254 19.49 18.29 -1.55
N GLU A 255 19.98 19.32 -2.23
CA GLU A 255 21.42 19.52 -2.50
C GLU A 255 22.24 19.69 -1.21
N GLY A 256 21.66 20.31 -0.18
CA GLY A 256 22.29 20.47 1.13
C GLY A 256 22.40 19.16 1.95
N HIS A 257 21.57 18.16 1.68
CA HIS A 257 21.51 16.91 2.46
C HIS A 257 21.93 15.66 1.68
N PHE A 258 21.91 15.70 0.36
CA PHE A 258 22.22 14.58 -0.51
C PHE A 258 23.19 14.98 -1.62
N THR A 259 24.22 14.16 -1.83
CA THR A 259 25.18 14.36 -2.93
C THR A 259 24.46 14.31 -4.29
N VAL A 260 24.90 15.12 -5.26
CA VAL A 260 24.40 15.12 -6.65
C VAL A 260 24.38 13.71 -7.27
N ARG A 261 25.38 12.88 -6.96
CA ARG A 261 25.44 11.48 -7.41
C ARG A 261 24.23 10.66 -6.93
N LYS A 262 23.80 10.84 -5.68
CA LYS A 262 22.62 10.17 -5.12
C LYS A 262 21.33 10.67 -5.77
N LEU A 263 21.21 11.98 -5.99
CA LEU A 263 20.06 12.57 -6.67
C LEU A 263 19.91 12.04 -8.11
N ARG A 264 21.02 11.96 -8.87
CA ARG A 264 21.02 11.38 -10.23
C ARG A 264 20.63 9.90 -10.24
N LYS A 265 21.12 9.12 -9.26
CA LYS A 265 20.81 7.69 -9.15
C LYS A 265 19.32 7.44 -8.88
N VAL A 266 18.65 8.31 -8.12
CA VAL A 266 17.19 8.22 -7.91
C VAL A 266 16.41 8.61 -9.16
N ALA A 267 16.86 9.62 -9.92
CA ALA A 267 16.26 9.96 -11.21
C ALA A 267 16.26 8.77 -12.18
N THR A 268 17.32 7.95 -12.20
CA THR A 268 17.37 6.72 -12.99
C THR A 268 16.45 5.60 -12.50
N TYR A 269 16.07 5.58 -11.21
CA TYR A 269 15.10 4.61 -10.68
C TYR A 269 13.64 5.04 -10.91
N LEU A 270 13.38 6.35 -11.02
CA LEU A 270 12.04 6.92 -11.18
C LEU A 270 11.67 7.21 -12.63
N ALA A 271 12.63 7.25 -13.55
CA ALA A 271 12.37 7.31 -14.98
C ALA A 271 12.19 5.87 -15.50
N PRO A 272 10.97 5.44 -15.91
CA PRO A 272 10.86 4.21 -16.65
C PRO A 272 11.69 4.35 -17.93
N GLU A 273 12.46 3.32 -18.29
CA GLU A 273 13.13 3.28 -19.59
C GLU A 273 12.06 3.40 -20.68
N SER A 274 11.88 4.60 -21.24
CA SER A 274 11.24 4.79 -22.52
C SER A 274 12.19 4.28 -23.60
N LYS A 275 12.29 2.96 -23.71
CA LYS A 275 12.97 2.30 -24.82
C LYS A 275 11.99 1.41 -25.57
N GLY A 276 11.74 1.79 -26.82
CA GLY A 276 11.46 0.86 -27.91
C GLY A 276 10.02 0.79 -28.38
N LYS A 277 9.66 1.66 -29.33
CA LYS A 277 9.19 1.27 -30.68
C LYS A 277 8.94 2.53 -31.52
N ALA A 278 10.02 3.11 -32.00
CA ALA A 278 10.01 3.76 -33.30
C ALA A 278 10.73 2.78 -34.22
N GLU A 279 9.97 1.82 -34.77
CA GLU A 279 10.40 1.04 -35.93
C GLU A 279 9.32 1.17 -36.98
N ASP A 280 9.71 1.85 -38.05
CA ASP A 280 9.33 1.64 -39.44
C ASP A 280 7.91 1.16 -39.75
N ILE A 281 7.10 2.09 -40.24
CA ILE A 281 6.17 1.79 -41.33
C ILE A 281 6.54 2.75 -42.47
N ARG A 282 7.13 2.16 -43.51
CA ARG A 282 7.21 2.73 -44.86
C ARG A 282 5.83 2.84 -45.47
#